data_AF-A0A1W9U562-F1
#
_entry.id   AF-A0A1W9U562-F1
#
_cell.length_a   1.000
_cell.length_b   1.000
_cell.length_c   1.000
_cell.angle_alpha   90.00
_cell.angle_beta   90.00
_cell.angle_gamma   90.00
#
_symmetry.space_group_name_H-M   'P 1'
#
loop_
_entity.id
_entity.type
_entity.pdbx_description
1 polymer ?
#
loop_
_entity_poly.entity_id
_entity_poly.type
_entity_poly.pdbx_seq_one_letter_code
_entity_poly.pdbx_strand_id
1 'polypeptide(L)' 'MSEEKVTIDGKEYAVEDFSETAKQNLISLQLVNQKIAQNQQELAILQTARNAYASVLKEQLPEGKKAKKSKKVN' A
#
# COMPACT_ATOMS: atom_id res chain seq x y z
N MET A 1 7.52 13.73 -35.71
CA MET A 1 7.71 14.36 -34.40
C MET A 1 6.58 13.85 -33.53
N SER A 2 6.88 13.07 -32.49
CA SER A 2 5.86 12.52 -31.59
C SER A 2 5.54 13.59 -30.55
N GLU A 3 4.30 14.07 -30.55
CA GLU A 3 3.78 15.00 -29.54
C GLU A 3 3.62 14.21 -28.23
N GLU A 4 4.51 14.41 -27.27
CA GLU A 4 4.41 13.76 -25.96
C GLU A 4 3.31 14.48 -25.17
N LYS A 5 2.19 13.78 -24.93
CA LYS A 5 1.04 14.30 -24.19
C LYS A 5 0.96 13.63 -22.83
N VAL A 6 0.72 14.44 -21.80
CA VAL A 6 0.48 13.95 -20.44
C VAL A 6 -0.91 14.37 -19.99
N THR A 7 -1.63 13.43 -19.40
CA THR A 7 -2.93 13.73 -18.78
C THR A 7 -2.70 14.08 -17.31
N ILE A 8 -3.03 15.31 -16.92
CA ILE A 8 -2.98 15.79 -15.54
C ILE A 8 -4.40 16.23 -15.18
N ASP A 9 -4.97 15.69 -14.09
CA ASP A 9 -6.34 15.98 -13.65
C ASP A 9 -7.43 15.80 -14.73
N GLY A 10 -7.24 14.81 -15.61
CA GLY A 10 -8.19 14.50 -16.69
C GLY A 10 -8.14 15.44 -17.89
N LYS A 11 -7.15 16.34 -17.96
CA LYS A 11 -6.88 17.19 -19.12
C LYS A 11 -5.57 16.78 -19.77
N GLU A 12 -5.57 16.68 -21.10
CA GLU A 12 -4.36 16.46 -21.87
C GLU A 12 -3.58 17.77 -22.03
N TYR A 13 -2.28 17.68 -21.80
CA TYR A 13 -1.34 18.76 -22.01
C TYR A 13 -0.19 18.28 -22.89
N ALA A 14 0.22 19.10 -23.85
CA ALA A 14 1.44 18.84 -24.60
C ALA A 14 2.64 19.16 -23.70
N VAL A 15 3.55 18.20 -23.55
CA VAL A 15 4.74 18.36 -22.70
C VAL A 15 5.64 19.46 -23.26
N GLU A 16 5.59 19.74 -24.57
CA GLU A 16 6.35 20.84 -25.18
C GLU A 16 5.97 22.22 -24.64
N ASP A 17 4.71 22.42 -24.23
CA ASP A 17 4.20 23.67 -23.65
C ASP A 17 4.66 23.89 -22.20
N PHE A 18 5.29 22.88 -21.58
CA PHE A 18 5.72 22.97 -20.20
C PHE A 18 7.03 23.74 -20.07
N SER A 19 7.10 24.59 -19.03
CA SER A 19 8.37 25.17 -18.60
C SER A 19 9.36 24.07 -18.20
N GLU A 20 10.65 24.37 -18.25
CA GLU A 20 11.69 23.41 -17.84
C GLU A 20 11.49 22.94 -16.39
N THR A 21 11.10 23.85 -15.49
CA THR A 21 10.73 23.53 -14.12
C THR A 21 9.51 22.62 -14.03
N ALA A 22 8.49 22.79 -14.87
CA ALA A 22 7.32 21.91 -14.88
C ALA A 22 7.70 20.49 -15.34
N LYS A 23 8.57 20.36 -16.35
CA LYS A 23 9.10 19.06 -16.81
C LYS A 23 9.89 18.34 -15.70
N GLN A 24 10.73 19.07 -14.96
CA GLN A 24 11.47 18.50 -13.82
C GLN A 24 10.53 18.02 -12.69
N ASN A 25 9.48 18.78 -12.39
CA ASN A 25 8.48 18.37 -11.40
C ASN A 25 7.69 17.15 -11.87
N LEU A 26 7.35 17.05 -13.15
CA LEU A 26 6.68 15.88 -13.72
C LEU A 26 7.52 14.60 -13.53
N ILE A 27 8.81 14.67 -13.86
CA ILE A 27 9.74 13.54 -13.66
C ILE A 27 9.81 13.16 -12.18
N SER A 28 9.92 14.16 -11.29
CA SER A 28 9.95 13.94 -9.84
C SER A 28 8.66 13.27 -9.35
N LEU A 29 7.50 13.71 -9.85
CA LEU A 29 6.20 13.14 -9.52
C LEU A 29 6.09 11.67 -9.97
N GLN A 30 6.52 11.36 -11.21
CA GLN A 30 6.56 9.98 -11.71
C GLN A 30 7.43 9.08 -10.84
N LEU A 31 8.61 9.56 -10.44
CA LEU A 31 9.50 8.82 -9.54
C LEU A 31 8.86 8.58 -8.17
N VAL A 32 8.21 9.60 -7.59
CA VAL A 32 7.51 9.47 -6.31
C VAL A 32 6.36 8.46 -6.43
N ASN A 33 5.58 8.50 -7.50
CA ASN A 33 4.51 7.55 -7.75
C ASN A 33 5.03 6.11 -7.86
N GLN A 34 6.15 5.90 -8.56
CA GLN A 34 6.79 4.58 -8.63
C GLN A 34 7.20 4.08 -7.24
N LYS A 35 7.81 4.95 -6.42
CA LYS A 35 8.19 4.60 -5.04
C LYS A 35 6.99 4.28 -4.15
N ILE A 36 5.90 5.03 -4.29
CA ILE A 36 4.65 4.75 -3.57
C ILE A 36 4.13 3.34 -3.92
N ALA A 37 4.09 3.01 -5.21
CA ALA A 37 3.65 1.68 -5.67
C ALA A 37 4.53 0.55 -5.11
N GLN A 38 5.86 0.74 -5.13
CA GLN A 38 6.81 -0.21 -4.54
C GLN A 38 6.59 -0.39 -3.04
N ASN A 39 6.45 0.69 -2.29
CA ASN A 39 6.21 0.64 -0.85
C ASN A 39 4.87 -0.03 -0.51
N GLN A 40 3.84 0.16 -1.33
CA GLN A 40 2.56 -0.53 -1.16
C GLN A 40 2.68 -2.04 -1.35
N GLN A 41 3.49 -2.48 -2.32
CA GLN A 41 3.79 -3.90 -2.53
C GLN A 41 4.54 -4.50 -1.33
N GLU A 42 5.58 -3.82 -0.86
CA GLU A 42 6.33 -4.25 0.33
C GLU A 42 5.45 -4.30 1.57
N LEU A 43 4.59 -3.30 1.77
CA LEU A 43 3.63 -3.27 2.86
C LEU A 43 2.68 -4.49 2.82
N ALA A 44 2.20 -4.89 1.65
CA ALA A 44 1.33 -6.07 1.51
C ALA A 44 2.05 -7.37 1.90
N ILE A 45 3.33 -7.50 1.53
CA ILE A 45 4.17 -8.64 1.93
C ILE A 45 4.32 -8.67 3.45
N LEU A 46 4.67 -7.53 4.06
CA LEU A 46 4.86 -7.41 5.51
C LEU A 46 3.56 -7.70 6.29
N GLN A 47 2.42 -7.24 5.78
CA GLN A 47 1.10 -7.54 6.36
C GLN A 47 0.81 -9.04 6.34
N THR A 48 1.17 -9.74 5.25
CA THR A 48 1.02 -11.20 5.16
C THR A 48 1.87 -11.91 6.20
N ALA A 49 3.16 -11.55 6.30
CA ALA A 49 4.06 -12.11 7.31
C ALA A 49 3.56 -11.86 8.73
N ARG A 50 3.14 -10.62 9.03
CA ARG A 50 2.55 -10.25 10.32
C ARG A 50 1.34 -11.12 10.67
N ASN A 51 0.44 -11.32 9.71
CA ASN A 51 -0.76 -12.13 9.93
C ASN A 51 -0.41 -13.60 10.19
N ALA A 52 0.58 -14.15 9.48
CA ALA A 52 1.08 -15.51 9.72
C ALA A 52 1.66 -15.64 11.14
N TYR A 53 2.54 -14.72 11.56
CA TYR A 53 3.09 -14.72 12.92
C TYR A 53 2.03 -14.55 14.00
N ALA A 54 1.01 -13.70 13.76
CA ALA A 54 -0.09 -13.53 14.69
C ALA A 54 -0.92 -14.82 14.84
N SER A 55 -1.11 -15.59 13.77
CA SER A 55 -1.79 -16.89 13.83
C SER A 55 -0.99 -17.92 14.64
N VAL A 56 0.32 -18.06 14.38
CA VAL A 56 1.19 -18.97 15.14
C VAL A 56 1.20 -18.58 16.62
N LEU A 57 1.29 -17.28 16.92
CA LEU A 57 1.27 -16.81 18.30
C LEU A 57 -0.05 -17.16 19.00
N LYS A 58 -1.20 -17.02 18.32
CA LYS A 58 -2.51 -17.40 18.88
C LYS A 58 -2.60 -18.88 19.23
N GLU A 59 -1.98 -19.75 18.45
CA GLU A 59 -1.93 -21.20 18.71
C GLU A 59 -1.04 -21.55 19.91
N GLN A 60 0.02 -20.78 20.12
CA GLN A 60 0.96 -20.98 21.23
C GLN A 60 0.52 -20.32 22.53
N LEU A 61 -0.32 -19.29 22.45
CA LEU A 61 -0.88 -18.64 23.63
C LEU A 61 -1.94 -19.54 24.28
N PRO A 62 -1.92 -19.72 25.61
CA PRO A 62 -3.01 -20.39 26.30
C PRO A 62 -4.30 -19.62 26.00
N GLU A 63 -5.37 -20.33 25.60
CA GLU A 63 -6.67 -19.69 25.38
C GLU A 63 -6.99 -18.83 26.61
N GLY A 64 -7.00 -17.51 26.42
CA GLY A 64 -7.29 -16.56 27.47
C GLY A 64 -8.73 -16.76 27.94
N LYS A 65 -8.92 -17.66 28.91
CA LYS A 65 -10.15 -17.93 29.66
C LYS A 65 -11.41 -17.95 28.77
N LYS A 66 -11.80 -19.14 28.32
CA LYS A 66 -13.24 -19.46 28.25
C LYS A 66 -13.86 -19.01 29.57
N ALA A 67 -14.81 -18.10 29.48
CA ALA A 67 -15.61 -17.67 30.61
C ALA A 67 -16.06 -18.90 31.41
N LYS A 68 -15.54 -19.06 32.62
CA LYS A 68 -16.14 -19.94 33.62
C LYS A 68 -17.60 -19.52 33.79
N LYS A 69 -18.56 -20.33 33.34
CA LYS A 69 -19.84 -20.69 34.00
C LYS A 69 -20.88 -21.27 33.02
N SER A 70 -21.04 -22.58 33.05
CA SER A 70 -22.31 -23.30 33.23
C SER A 70 -21.94 -24.79 33.42
N LYS A 71 -21.68 -25.27 34.64
CA LYS A 71 -22.58 -25.57 35.77
C LYS A 71 -23.38 -26.87 35.56
N LYS A 72 -22.93 -27.90 36.30
CA LYS A 72 -23.67 -29.02 36.90
C LYS A 72 -24.30 -30.04 35.93
N VAL A 73 -23.80 -31.28 35.95
CA VAL A 73 -24.42 -32.41 36.66
C VAL A 73 -25.86 -32.61 36.20
N ASN A 74 -26.05 -33.55 35.26
CA ASN A 74 -26.90 -34.71 35.50
C ASN A 74 -26.40 -35.87 34.65
#